data_AF-A0A1I7H5S5-F1
#
_entry.id   AF-A0A1I7H5S5-F1
#
_cell.length_a   1.000
_cell.length_b   1.000
_cell.length_c   1.000
_cell.angle_alpha   90.00
_cell.angle_beta   90.00
_cell.angle_gamma   90.00
#
_symmetry.space_group_name_H-M   'P 1'
#
loop_
_entity.id
_entity.type
_entity.pdbx_description
1 polymer ?
#
loop_
_entity_poly.entity_id
_entity_poly.type
_entity_poly.pdbx_seq_one_letter_code
_entity_poly.pdbx_strand_id
1 'polypeptide(L)'
;MTIHDRFEAAFAGCPLVAILRGLTPDEAPAIGEALVGAGFTLIEVPLNSPDPLRSIAVLAERLAGRALVGAGTVLSRSQVADVAAAGGILPETIAGWRQAGADGFGLGSNLYRPGKGADDVARDAAAYVAALQRSA
;
A
#
# COMPACT_ATOMS: atom_id res chain seq x y z
N MET A 1 1.33 -20.81 2.56
CA MET A 1 2.00 -19.58 3.04
C MET A 1 0.98 -18.77 3.80
N THR A 2 1.26 -18.43 5.06
CA THR A 2 0.35 -17.64 5.90
C THR A 2 0.33 -16.18 5.44
N ILE A 3 -0.61 -15.39 5.98
CA ILE A 3 -0.63 -13.94 5.71
C ILE A 3 0.63 -13.24 6.25
N HIS A 4 1.14 -13.72 7.39
CA HIS A 4 2.37 -13.23 7.99
C HIS A 4 3.58 -13.47 7.06
N ASP A 5 3.74 -14.69 6.55
CA ASP A 5 4.84 -15.02 5.62
C ASP A 5 4.81 -14.15 4.35
N ARG A 6 3.60 -13.87 3.83
CA ARG A 6 3.42 -12.98 2.68
C ARG A 6 3.86 -11.57 2.99
N PHE A 7 3.48 -11.05 4.16
CA PHE A 7 3.86 -9.72 4.59
C PHE A 7 5.36 -9.58 4.75
N GLU A 8 6.01 -10.53 5.44
CA GLU A 8 7.47 -10.54 5.62
C GLU A 8 8.20 -10.56 4.27
N ALA A 9 7.74 -11.40 3.32
CA ALA A 9 8.32 -11.44 1.98
C ALA A 9 8.13 -10.11 1.21
N ALA A 10 6.96 -9.49 1.30
CA ALA A 10 6.70 -8.20 0.67
C ALA A 10 7.57 -7.10 1.29
N PHE A 11 7.64 -7.03 2.62
CA PHE A 11 8.44 -6.04 3.35
C PHE A 11 9.94 -6.18 3.06
N ALA A 12 10.46 -7.42 3.00
CA ALA A 12 11.85 -7.67 2.65
C ALA A 12 12.20 -7.23 1.21
N GLY A 13 11.23 -7.28 0.28
CA GLY A 13 11.41 -6.81 -1.10
C GLY A 13 11.44 -5.29 -1.23
N CYS A 14 10.59 -4.59 -0.47
CA CYS A 14 10.57 -3.13 -0.40
C CYS A 14 9.96 -2.69 0.94
N PRO A 15 10.77 -2.21 1.91
CA PRO A 15 10.26 -1.77 3.20
C PRO A 15 9.64 -0.36 3.12
N LEU A 16 8.91 -0.07 2.04
CA LEU A 16 8.09 1.11 1.87
C LEU A 16 6.63 0.73 1.72
N VAL A 17 5.75 1.42 2.46
CA VAL A 17 4.29 1.23 2.35
C VAL A 17 3.68 2.45 1.67
N ALA A 18 3.02 2.26 0.52
CA ALA A 18 2.32 3.32 -0.18
C ALA A 18 0.93 3.56 0.42
N ILE A 19 0.68 4.74 1.00
CA ILE A 19 -0.60 5.09 1.62
C ILE A 19 -1.40 5.99 0.68
N LEU A 20 -2.42 5.42 0.04
CA LEU A 20 -3.14 6.04 -1.07
C LEU A 20 -4.42 6.75 -0.59
N ARG A 21 -4.27 7.72 0.33
CA ARG A 21 -5.44 8.44 0.88
C ARG A 21 -6.18 9.24 -0.19
N GLY A 22 -7.46 8.96 -0.34
CA GLY A 22 -8.32 9.60 -1.32
C GLY A 22 -8.18 9.01 -2.73
N LEU A 23 -7.63 7.80 -2.85
CA LEU A 23 -7.70 7.01 -4.08
C LEU A 23 -9.15 6.77 -4.50
N THR A 24 -9.43 6.90 -5.79
CA THR A 24 -10.70 6.52 -6.39
C THR A 24 -10.56 5.17 -7.11
N PRO A 25 -11.66 4.38 -7.24
CA PRO A 25 -11.60 3.10 -7.94
C PRO A 25 -11.13 3.19 -9.39
N ASP A 26 -11.44 4.29 -10.09
CA ASP A 26 -11.11 4.45 -11.51
C ASP A 26 -9.62 4.67 -11.73
N GLU A 27 -8.95 5.36 -10.80
CA GLU A 27 -7.51 5.63 -10.85
C GLU A 27 -6.69 4.45 -10.28
N ALA A 28 -7.31 3.63 -9.42
CA ALA A 28 -6.63 2.56 -8.68
C ALA A 28 -5.78 1.63 -9.56
N PRO A 29 -6.23 1.10 -10.72
CA PRO A 29 -5.41 0.23 -11.55
C PRO A 29 -4.11 0.90 -12.00
N ALA A 30 -4.20 2.11 -12.53
CA ALA A 30 -3.06 2.82 -13.10
C ALA A 30 -2.04 3.19 -12.01
N ILE A 31 -2.53 3.69 -10.86
CA ILE A 31 -1.67 4.02 -9.71
C ILE A 31 -1.00 2.75 -9.15
N GLY A 32 -1.74 1.65 -9.01
CA GLY A 32 -1.21 0.39 -8.51
C GLY A 32 -0.09 -0.18 -9.39
N GLU A 33 -0.27 -0.18 -10.70
CA GLU A 33 0.76 -0.64 -11.65
C GLU A 33 2.00 0.25 -11.64
N ALA A 34 1.82 1.57 -11.55
CA ALA A 34 2.93 2.51 -11.43
C ALA A 34 3.79 2.23 -10.18
N LEU A 35 3.15 1.97 -9.04
CA LEU A 35 3.84 1.66 -7.79
C LEU A 35 4.59 0.32 -7.85
N VAL A 36 3.94 -0.74 -8.34
CA VAL A 36 4.58 -2.06 -8.49
C VAL A 36 5.72 -2.00 -9.49
N GLY A 37 5.56 -1.28 -10.60
CA GLY A 37 6.63 -1.07 -11.59
C GLY A 37 7.84 -0.33 -11.02
N ALA A 38 7.64 0.55 -10.03
CA ALA A 38 8.72 1.21 -9.30
C ALA A 38 9.36 0.34 -8.21
N GLY A 39 8.75 -0.81 -7.86
CA GLY A 39 9.28 -1.77 -6.89
C GLY A 39 8.52 -1.85 -5.56
N PHE A 40 7.39 -1.13 -5.39
CA PHE A 40 6.58 -1.27 -4.19
C PHE A 40 5.87 -2.63 -4.15
N THR A 41 5.84 -3.23 -2.97
CA THR A 41 5.21 -4.53 -2.68
C THR A 41 4.13 -4.43 -1.60
N LEU A 42 3.99 -3.27 -0.95
CA LEU A 42 3.02 -2.99 0.12
C LEU A 42 2.24 -1.72 -0.21
N ILE A 43 0.92 -1.85 -0.33
CA ILE A 43 0.00 -0.76 -0.65
C ILE A 43 -1.13 -0.74 0.37
N GLU A 44 -1.46 0.44 0.88
CA GLU A 44 -2.55 0.69 1.83
C GLU A 44 -3.55 1.69 1.22
N VAL A 45 -4.84 1.33 1.21
CA VAL A 45 -5.93 2.26 0.90
C VAL A 45 -6.67 2.62 2.20
N PRO A 46 -6.59 3.87 2.67
CA PRO A 46 -7.35 4.32 3.84
C PRO A 46 -8.86 4.21 3.64
N LEU A 47 -9.60 3.69 4.63
CA LEU A 47 -11.06 3.53 4.58
C LEU A 47 -11.86 4.85 4.61
N ASN A 48 -11.19 5.99 4.73
CA ASN A 48 -11.80 7.30 4.50
C ASN A 48 -11.51 7.87 3.09
N SER A 49 -11.10 7.02 2.14
CA SER A 49 -11.01 7.35 0.70
C SER A 49 -12.38 7.16 0.01
N PRO A 50 -12.61 7.74 -1.18
CA PRO A 50 -13.81 7.46 -1.98
C PRO A 50 -13.90 5.99 -2.39
N ASP A 51 -15.02 5.33 -2.07
CA ASP A 51 -15.29 3.90 -2.37
C ASP A 51 -14.05 2.98 -2.15
N PRO A 52 -13.54 2.92 -0.91
CA PRO A 52 -12.22 2.37 -0.62
C PRO A 52 -12.20 0.85 -0.78
N LEU A 53 -13.31 0.17 -0.47
CA LEU A 53 -13.42 -1.29 -0.60
C LEU A 53 -13.36 -1.73 -2.06
N ARG A 54 -13.99 -0.98 -2.97
CA ARG A 54 -13.87 -1.24 -4.41
C ARG A 54 -12.46 -1.00 -4.91
N SER A 55 -11.81 0.07 -4.46
CA SER A 55 -10.41 0.35 -4.79
C SER A 55 -9.48 -0.78 -4.31
N ILE A 56 -9.69 -1.28 -3.08
CA ILE A 56 -8.96 -2.42 -2.53
C ILE A 56 -9.18 -3.67 -3.38
N ALA A 57 -10.43 -4.00 -3.73
CA ALA A 57 -10.74 -5.17 -4.54
C ALA A 57 -10.06 -5.14 -5.90
N VAL A 58 -10.15 -3.99 -6.59
CA VAL A 58 -9.50 -3.78 -7.88
C VAL A 58 -7.98 -3.97 -7.78
N LEU A 59 -7.35 -3.35 -6.77
CA LEU A 59 -5.91 -3.47 -6.57
C LEU A 59 -5.50 -4.90 -6.17
N ALA A 60 -6.24 -5.54 -5.25
CA ALA A 60 -5.94 -6.88 -4.76
C ALA A 60 -6.00 -7.92 -5.87
N GLU A 61 -6.99 -7.82 -6.76
CA GLU A 61 -7.09 -8.64 -7.96
C GLU A 61 -5.95 -8.33 -8.94
N ARG A 62 -5.78 -7.05 -9.29
CA ARG A 62 -4.85 -6.63 -10.34
C ARG A 62 -3.39 -6.90 -10.01
N LEU A 63 -3.03 -6.74 -8.74
CA LEU A 63 -1.66 -6.85 -8.23
C LEU A 63 -1.39 -8.19 -7.55
N ALA A 64 -2.30 -9.16 -7.68
CA ALA A 64 -2.17 -10.48 -7.08
C ALA A 64 -0.79 -11.11 -7.38
N GLY A 65 -0.10 -11.54 -6.33
CA GLY A 65 1.23 -12.14 -6.41
C GLY A 65 2.39 -11.16 -6.58
N ARG A 66 2.12 -9.86 -6.81
CA ARG A 66 3.14 -8.81 -6.99
C ARG A 66 3.18 -7.82 -5.84
N ALA A 67 2.04 -7.50 -5.25
CA ALA A 67 1.94 -6.67 -4.05
C ALA A 67 0.87 -7.19 -3.09
N LEU A 68 1.01 -6.80 -1.84
CA LEU A 68 -0.05 -6.92 -0.85
C LEU A 68 -0.77 -5.59 -0.75
N VAL A 69 -2.10 -5.68 -0.81
CA VAL A 69 -3.00 -4.55 -0.72
C VAL A 69 -3.76 -4.66 0.59
N GLY A 70 -3.69 -3.62 1.40
CA GLY A 70 -4.38 -3.56 2.67
C GLY A 70 -5.16 -2.27 2.85
N ALA A 71 -5.68 -2.12 4.07
CA ALA A 71 -6.40 -0.91 4.47
C ALA A 71 -5.84 -0.33 5.75
N GLY A 72 -5.83 1.00 5.83
CA GLY A 72 -5.65 1.73 7.08
C GLY A 72 -6.88 2.58 7.39
N THR A 73 -6.84 3.31 8.50
CA THR A 73 -8.03 4.01 9.04
C THR A 73 -9.20 3.04 9.29
N VAL A 74 -8.90 1.79 9.67
CA VAL A 74 -9.90 0.81 10.12
C VAL A 74 -10.23 1.09 11.57
N LEU A 75 -11.49 1.44 11.86
CA LEU A 75 -11.96 1.93 13.15
C LEU A 75 -12.96 0.98 13.83
N SER A 76 -13.45 -0.04 13.13
CA SER A 76 -14.38 -1.03 13.68
C SER A 76 -14.06 -2.46 13.25
N ARG A 77 -14.56 -3.43 14.02
CA ARG A 77 -14.45 -4.86 13.69
C ARG A 77 -15.21 -5.22 12.41
N SER A 78 -16.32 -4.55 12.11
CA SER A 78 -17.07 -4.81 10.87
C SER A 78 -16.25 -4.46 9.63
N GLN A 79 -15.50 -3.34 9.70
CA GLN A 79 -14.61 -2.92 8.62
C GLN A 79 -13.48 -3.93 8.36
N VAL A 80 -13.07 -4.71 9.37
CA VAL A 80 -12.10 -5.81 9.17
C VAL A 80 -12.67 -6.87 8.23
N ALA A 81 -13.92 -7.28 8.45
CA ALA A 81 -14.60 -8.25 7.60
C ALA A 81 -14.81 -7.70 6.18
N ASP A 82 -15.19 -6.42 6.07
CA ASP A 82 -15.39 -5.76 4.77
C ASP A 82 -14.09 -5.70 3.94
N VAL A 83 -12.96 -5.37 4.58
CA VAL A 83 -11.64 -5.35 3.92
C VAL A 83 -11.22 -6.76 3.49
N ALA A 84 -11.42 -7.76 4.35
CA ALA A 84 -11.11 -9.15 4.01
C ALA A 84 -11.96 -9.64 2.83
N ALA A 85 -13.24 -9.27 2.78
CA ALA A 85 -14.14 -9.59 1.67
C ALA A 85 -13.72 -8.92 0.35
N ALA A 86 -13.16 -7.71 0.43
CA ALA A 86 -12.57 -7.02 -0.71
C ALA A 86 -11.19 -7.60 -1.13
N GLY A 87 -10.70 -8.67 -0.49
CA GLY A 87 -9.39 -9.25 -0.78
C GLY A 87 -8.21 -8.43 -0.22
N GLY A 88 -8.51 -7.38 0.56
CA GLY A 88 -7.51 -6.61 1.28
C GLY A 88 -7.04 -7.32 2.54
N ILE A 89 -5.85 -6.96 2.99
CA ILE A 89 -5.24 -7.50 4.20
C ILE A 89 -5.10 -6.40 5.26
N LEU A 90 -5.28 -6.73 6.53
CA LEU A 90 -4.99 -5.79 7.62
C LEU A 90 -3.64 -6.15 8.26
N PRO A 91 -2.68 -5.21 8.34
CA PRO A 91 -1.42 -5.46 9.01
C PRO A 91 -1.53 -5.34 10.54
N GLU A 92 -2.61 -4.70 11.03
CA GLU A 92 -3.09 -4.49 12.40
C GLU A 92 -2.10 -4.26 13.57
N THR A 93 -0.85 -3.93 13.27
CA THR A 93 0.05 -2.95 13.91
C THR A 93 1.49 -3.35 13.62
N ILE A 94 2.24 -2.54 12.86
CA ILE A 94 3.71 -2.57 12.88
C ILE A 94 4.09 -2.32 14.34
N ALA A 95 4.25 -3.34 15.20
CA ALA A 95 4.13 -3.15 16.64
C ALA A 95 5.26 -2.23 17.16
N GLY A 96 4.90 -0.95 17.27
CA GLY A 96 5.75 0.21 17.52
C GLY A 96 6.69 0.66 16.40
N TRP A 97 6.52 0.33 15.11
CA TRP A 97 7.59 0.53 14.07
C TRP A 97 8.91 -0.14 14.47
N ARG A 98 8.77 -1.18 15.29
CA ARG A 98 9.77 -1.83 16.14
C ARG A 98 10.52 -0.86 17.06
N GLN A 99 9.73 -0.09 17.80
CA GLN A 99 10.13 0.81 18.88
C GLN A 99 11.35 1.68 18.52
N ALA A 100 11.18 2.39 17.39
CA ALA A 100 11.91 3.59 16.96
C ALA A 100 13.31 3.48 16.34
N GLY A 101 13.77 2.28 15.97
CA GLY A 101 14.94 2.09 15.09
C GLY A 101 14.59 1.70 13.65
N ALA A 102 13.41 2.10 13.15
CA ALA A 102 12.75 1.46 12.00
C ALA A 102 13.55 1.42 10.68
N ASP A 103 13.50 0.28 10.00
CA ASP A 103 14.18 0.00 8.72
C ASP A 103 13.32 0.27 7.46
N GLY A 104 12.21 1.00 7.61
CA GLY A 104 11.22 1.21 6.54
C GLY A 104 10.21 2.32 6.82
N PHE A 105 9.54 2.82 5.78
CA PHE A 105 8.74 4.05 5.83
C PHE A 105 7.38 3.96 5.13
N GLY A 106 6.35 4.52 5.76
CA GLY A 106 5.04 4.74 5.16
C GLY A 106 5.00 6.10 4.46
N LEU A 107 4.57 6.13 3.20
CA LEU A 107 4.57 7.33 2.37
C LEU A 107 3.14 7.71 1.99
N GLY A 108 2.67 8.86 2.51
CA GLY A 108 1.36 9.43 2.20
C GLY A 108 1.42 10.47 1.09
N SER A 109 0.97 11.70 1.38
CA SER A 109 0.72 12.78 0.41
C SER A 109 1.89 13.15 -0.52
N ASN A 110 3.13 12.89 -0.10
CA ASN A 110 4.32 13.14 -0.93
C ASN A 110 4.49 12.08 -2.03
N LEU A 111 4.01 10.85 -1.80
CA LEU A 111 3.95 9.81 -2.81
C LEU A 111 2.66 9.92 -3.63
N TYR A 112 1.50 9.97 -2.98
CA TYR A 112 0.20 10.04 -3.63
C TYR A 112 -0.74 11.06 -2.97
N ARG A 113 -1.47 11.80 -3.79
CA ARG A 113 -2.62 12.62 -3.39
C ARG A 113 -3.71 12.56 -4.47
N PRO A 114 -4.99 12.79 -4.11
CA PRO A 114 -6.09 12.79 -5.08
C PRO A 114 -5.80 13.66 -6.31
N GLY A 115 -6.10 13.14 -7.50
CA GLY A 115 -5.89 13.82 -8.78
C GLY A 115 -4.44 13.88 -9.28
N LYS A 116 -3.49 13.23 -8.60
CA LYS A 116 -2.11 13.09 -9.11
C LYS A 116 -2.03 11.96 -10.13
N GLY A 117 -1.49 12.25 -11.32
CA GLY A 117 -1.39 11.27 -12.41
C GLY A 117 -0.40 10.13 -12.12
N ALA A 118 -0.61 8.98 -12.78
CA ALA A 118 0.20 7.78 -12.58
C ALA A 118 1.68 7.98 -12.89
N ASP A 119 2.02 8.74 -13.94
CA ASP A 119 3.42 9.03 -14.31
C ASP A 119 4.14 9.84 -13.22
N ASP A 120 3.44 10.79 -12.61
CA ASP A 120 3.98 11.56 -11.49
C ASP A 120 4.19 10.70 -10.25
N VAL A 121 3.27 9.75 -9.98
CA VAL A 121 3.43 8.79 -8.90
C VAL A 121 4.60 7.86 -9.19
N ALA A 122 4.76 7.35 -10.41
CA ALA A 122 5.86 6.49 -10.81
C ALA A 122 7.23 7.16 -10.60
N ARG A 123 7.35 8.42 -11.02
CA ARG A 123 8.58 9.20 -10.82
C ARG A 123 8.94 9.35 -9.35
N ASP A 124 7.98 9.77 -8.53
CA ASP A 124 8.24 10.03 -7.11
C ASP A 124 8.50 8.72 -6.36
N ALA A 125 7.78 7.64 -6.71
CA ALA A 125 8.02 6.28 -6.23
C ALA A 125 9.45 5.80 -6.52
N ALA A 126 9.89 5.93 -7.78
CA ALA A 126 11.24 5.57 -8.19
C ALA A 126 12.31 6.35 -7.41
N ALA A 127 12.06 7.63 -7.10
CA ALA A 127 12.96 8.44 -6.29
C ALA A 127 13.08 7.90 -4.86
N TYR A 128 11.97 7.51 -4.22
CA TYR A 128 11.98 6.92 -2.88
C TYR A 128 12.65 5.55 -2.83
N VAL A 129 12.37 4.68 -3.79
CA VAL A 129 13.00 3.35 -3.89
C VAL A 129 14.50 3.51 -4.11
N ALA A 130 14.93 4.38 -5.01
CA ALA A 130 16.35 4.64 -5.23
C ALA A 130 17.02 5.24 -3.98
N ALA A 131 16.33 6.09 -3.21
CA ALA A 131 16.84 6.62 -1.96
C ALA A 131 17.03 5.54 -0.89
N LEU A 132 16.05 4.65 -0.74
CA LEU A 132 16.13 3.51 0.16
C LEU A 132 17.31 2.58 -0.19
N GLN A 133 17.48 2.25 -1.46
CA GLN A 133 18.59 1.40 -1.94
C GLN A 133 19.98 1.97 -1.66
N ARG A 134 20.12 3.30 -1.61
CA ARG A 134 21.39 3.96 -1.25
C ARG A 134 21.64 4.05 0.25
N SER A 135 20.63 3.73 1.07
CA SER A 135 20.65 3.90 2.52
C SER A 135 20.79 2.57 3.28
N ALA A 136 20.82 1.45 2.55
CA ALA A 136 21.11 0.11 3.02
C ALA A 136 22.62 -0.19 2.88
#